data_AF-M3AB35-F1
#
_entry.id   AF-M3AB35-F1
#
_cell.length_a   1.000
_cell.length_b   1.000
_cell.length_c   1.000
_cell.angle_alpha   90.00
_cell.angle_beta   90.00
_cell.angle_gamma   90.00
#
_symmetry.space_group_name_H-M   'P 1'
#
loop_
_entity.id
_entity.type
_entity.pdbx_description
1 polymer ?
#
loop_
_entity_poly.entity_id
_entity_poly.type
_entity_poly.pdbx_seq_one_letter_code
_entity_poly.pdbx_strand_id
1 'polypeptide(L)'
;MTASRPDAPPQHEKPIDLLEIARTVSRALSPVVSVPPNVETFTDQLRGHVHSLLVAIDEDGTNPQRLQLFTDAYRLMELTRTPAATPFYAWERMRGLAEVAQRLAGLYELRNPTARPAPTSEPLPPREPASRRPMRRPPRGRMFVAPASTGERPTQVLLEQAEAPAESGHQKSSPRLAACEGQGDREPS
;
A
#
# COMPACT_ATOMS: atom_id res chain seq x y z
N MET A 1 49.80 -7.84 23.66
CA MET A 1 49.31 -6.46 23.54
C MET A 1 48.11 -6.46 22.61
N THR A 2 46.92 -6.67 23.15
CA THR A 2 45.64 -6.66 22.41
C THR A 2 45.03 -5.27 22.53
N ALA A 3 45.01 -4.52 21.42
CA ALA A 3 44.38 -3.21 21.37
C ALA A 3 42.86 -3.38 21.44
N SER A 4 42.25 -2.88 22.51
CA SER A 4 40.81 -2.76 22.68
C SER A 4 40.22 -1.98 21.50
N ARG A 5 39.35 -2.65 20.75
CA ARG A 5 38.55 -2.05 19.68
C ARG A 5 37.64 -0.98 20.32
N PRO A 6 37.60 0.26 19.80
CA PRO A 6 36.77 1.30 20.38
C PRO A 6 35.30 0.91 20.24
N ASP A 7 34.64 0.88 21.39
CA ASP A 7 33.20 0.76 21.57
C ASP A 7 32.54 1.92 20.81
N ALA A 8 32.03 1.64 19.60
CA ALA A 8 31.33 2.65 18.82
C ALA A 8 30.02 2.97 19.55
N PRO A 9 29.66 4.25 19.76
CA PRO A 9 28.42 4.60 20.42
C PRO A 9 27.25 3.95 19.67
N PRO A 10 26.21 3.46 20.38
CA PRO A 10 25.03 2.88 19.74
C PRO A 10 24.51 3.91 18.76
N GLN A 11 24.52 3.57 17.47
CA GLN A 11 23.97 4.45 16.46
C GLN A 11 22.49 4.61 16.82
N HIS A 12 22.12 5.82 17.26
CA HIS A 12 20.75 6.16 17.54
C HIS A 12 19.94 5.90 16.27
N GLU A 13 19.29 4.74 16.20
CA GLU A 13 18.37 4.40 15.14
C GLU A 13 17.34 5.52 15.09
N LYS A 14 17.34 6.25 13.98
CA LYS A 14 16.41 7.35 13.77
C LYS A 14 15.00 6.76 13.91
N PRO A 15 14.13 7.33 14.78
CA PRO A 15 12.80 6.78 14.97
C PRO A 15 12.04 6.77 13.65
N ILE A 16 11.31 5.69 13.40
CA ILE A 16 10.50 5.53 12.18
C ILE A 16 9.36 6.56 12.23
N ASP A 17 9.35 7.47 11.24
CA ASP A 17 8.27 8.46 11.10
C ASP A 17 7.05 7.82 10.42
N LEU A 18 6.18 7.23 11.24
CA LEU A 18 4.94 6.60 10.78
C LEU A 18 3.99 7.60 10.11
N LEU A 19 4.05 8.88 10.48
CA LEU A 19 3.20 9.91 9.89
C LEU A 19 3.66 10.23 8.46
N GLU A 20 4.97 10.31 8.24
CA GLU A 20 5.54 10.41 6.90
C GLU A 20 5.15 9.19 6.04
N ILE A 21 5.31 7.98 6.56
CA ILE A 21 4.92 6.74 5.87
C ILE A 21 3.44 6.78 5.49
N ALA A 22 2.56 7.12 6.44
CA ALA A 22 1.12 7.19 6.21
C ALA A 22 0.75 8.22 5.13
N ARG A 23 1.44 9.38 5.08
CA ARG A 23 1.23 10.39 4.03
C ARG A 23 1.69 9.88 2.67
N THR A 24 2.85 9.23 2.58
CA THR A 24 3.38 8.68 1.33
C THR A 24 2.47 7.57 0.80
N VAL A 25 2.05 6.64 1.66
CA VAL A 25 1.08 5.57 1.33
C VAL A 25 -0.25 6.16 0.86
N SER A 26 -0.79 7.15 1.58
CA SER A 26 -2.07 7.78 1.22
C SER A 26 -2.02 8.46 -0.15
N ARG A 27 -0.89 9.08 -0.51
CA ARG A 27 -0.67 9.66 -1.85
C ARG A 27 -0.59 8.57 -2.92
N ALA A 28 0.14 7.48 -2.67
CA ALA A 28 0.33 6.39 -3.63
C ALA A 28 -0.97 5.61 -3.89
N LEU A 29 -1.83 5.44 -2.88
CA LEU A 29 -3.09 4.71 -3.00
C LEU A 29 -4.29 5.58 -3.42
N SER A 30 -4.10 6.89 -3.53
CA SER A 30 -5.15 7.82 -3.95
C SER A 30 -5.77 7.37 -5.28
N PRO A 31 -7.11 7.46 -5.45
CA PRO A 31 -7.75 7.14 -6.73
C PRO A 31 -7.23 8.09 -7.81
N VAL A 32 -6.68 7.56 -8.90
CA VAL A 32 -6.18 8.36 -10.02
C VAL A 32 -6.85 7.94 -11.31
N VAL A 33 -7.21 8.93 -12.14
CA VAL A 33 -7.80 8.72 -13.47
C VAL A 33 -6.72 8.37 -14.51
N SER A 34 -5.45 8.71 -14.24
CA SER A 34 -4.30 8.44 -15.11
C SER A 34 -3.03 8.13 -14.31
N VAL A 35 -2.01 7.56 -14.96
CA VAL A 35 -0.72 7.25 -14.31
C VAL A 35 -0.01 8.56 -13.93
N PRO A 36 0.41 8.75 -12.67
CA PRO A 36 1.10 9.97 -12.25
C PRO A 36 2.51 10.06 -12.89
N PRO A 37 3.05 11.27 -13.11
CA PRO A 37 4.35 11.44 -13.76
C PRO A 37 5.55 11.03 -12.88
N ASN A 38 5.40 10.99 -11.56
CA ASN A 38 6.52 10.81 -10.60
C ASN A 38 6.55 9.41 -9.95
N VAL A 39 6.08 8.37 -10.64
CA VAL A 39 5.96 7.00 -10.09
C VAL A 39 7.28 6.48 -9.53
N GLU A 40 8.39 6.70 -10.23
CA GLU A 40 9.72 6.18 -9.83
C GLU A 40 10.18 6.80 -8.50
N THR A 41 10.07 8.13 -8.37
CA THR A 41 10.42 8.84 -7.13
C THR A 41 9.58 8.36 -5.94
N PHE A 42 8.27 8.17 -6.13
CA PHE A 42 7.41 7.63 -5.07
C PHE A 42 7.75 6.18 -4.75
N THR A 43 8.11 5.38 -5.75
CA THR A 43 8.52 3.98 -5.57
C THR A 43 9.79 3.89 -4.73
N ASP A 44 10.78 4.74 -5.00
CA ASP A 44 12.03 4.78 -4.22
C ASP A 44 11.79 5.20 -2.76
N GLN A 45 10.93 6.20 -2.53
CA GLN A 45 10.53 6.60 -1.17
C GLN A 45 9.85 5.45 -0.42
N LEU A 46 8.87 4.80 -1.05
CA LEU A 46 8.17 3.65 -0.47
C LEU A 46 9.13 2.48 -0.21
N ARG A 47 10.11 2.23 -1.09
CA ARG A 47 11.11 1.18 -0.88
C ARG A 47 11.96 1.47 0.35
N GLY A 48 12.34 2.73 0.56
CA GLY A 48 13.01 3.17 1.78
C GLY A 48 12.16 2.90 3.03
N HIS A 49 10.88 3.29 3.01
CA HIS A 49 9.97 3.07 4.13
C HIS A 49 9.75 1.58 4.44
N VAL A 50 9.51 0.75 3.41
CA VAL A 50 9.36 -0.71 3.57
C VAL A 50 10.63 -1.32 4.16
N HIS A 51 11.81 -0.92 3.66
CA HIS A 51 13.08 -1.42 4.20
C HIS A 51 13.25 -1.05 5.68
N SER A 52 12.99 0.20 6.07
CA SER A 52 13.05 0.61 7.48
C SER A 52 12.08 -0.16 8.37
N LEU A 53 10.85 -0.42 7.89
CA LEU A 53 9.87 -1.21 8.63
C LEU A 53 10.29 -2.67 8.78
N LEU A 54 10.83 -3.29 7.72
CA LEU A 54 11.31 -4.68 7.76
C LEU A 54 12.49 -4.84 8.72
N VAL A 55 13.40 -3.87 8.79
CA VAL A 55 14.53 -3.91 9.74
C VAL A 55 14.05 -3.78 11.18
N ALA A 56 13.02 -2.97 11.45
CA ALA A 56 12.54 -2.72 12.81
C ALA A 56 11.51 -3.74 13.33
N ILE A 57 10.92 -4.54 12.44
CA ILE A 57 10.02 -5.64 12.81
C ILE A 57 10.82 -6.94 12.76
N ASP A 58 11.04 -7.57 13.91
CA ASP A 58 11.64 -8.89 13.94
C ASP A 58 10.75 -9.90 13.21
N GLU A 59 11.36 -10.73 12.37
CA GLU A 59 10.68 -11.81 11.66
C GLU A 59 10.28 -12.90 12.66
N ASP A 60 9.09 -12.76 13.23
CA ASP A 60 8.51 -13.78 14.09
C ASP A 60 7.99 -14.94 13.21
N GLY A 61 8.85 -15.93 13.00
CA GLY A 61 8.60 -17.11 12.16
C GLY A 61 7.47 -18.03 12.63
N THR A 62 6.79 -17.70 13.73
CA THR A 62 5.64 -18.49 14.20
C THR A 62 4.32 -18.12 13.54
N ASN A 63 4.21 -16.91 12.95
CA ASN A 63 2.98 -16.46 12.32
C ASN A 63 3.04 -16.56 10.78
N PRO A 64 2.29 -17.49 10.14
CA PRO A 64 2.36 -17.69 8.70
C PRO A 64 1.90 -16.47 7.88
N GLN A 65 0.98 -15.66 8.41
CA GLN A 65 0.52 -14.44 7.73
C GLN A 65 1.61 -13.35 7.72
N ARG A 66 2.40 -13.26 8.80
CA ARG A 66 3.54 -12.33 8.84
C ARG A 66 4.64 -12.79 7.89
N LEU A 67 4.97 -14.08 7.90
CA LEU A 67 5.94 -14.65 6.95
C LEU A 67 5.56 -14.39 5.50
N GLN A 68 4.28 -14.56 5.15
CA GLN A 68 3.81 -14.26 3.80
C GLN A 68 3.98 -12.77 3.47
N LEU A 69 3.62 -11.86 4.40
CA LEU A 69 3.79 -10.42 4.19
C LEU A 69 5.26 -10.02 4.00
N PHE A 70 6.18 -10.61 4.77
CA PHE A 70 7.63 -10.38 4.61
C PHE A 70 8.11 -10.88 3.24
N THR A 71 7.67 -12.08 2.85
CA THR A 71 7.99 -12.66 1.54
C THR A 71 7.52 -11.75 0.40
N ASP A 72 6.27 -11.28 0.48
CA ASP A 72 5.69 -10.35 -0.49
C ASP A 72 6.45 -9.03 -0.53
N ALA A 73 6.85 -8.50 0.64
CA ALA A 73 7.64 -7.28 0.74
C ALA A 73 9.00 -7.43 0.05
N TYR A 74 9.76 -8.48 0.34
CA TYR A 74 11.06 -8.74 -0.31
C TYR A 74 10.91 -8.94 -1.81
N ARG A 75 9.90 -9.71 -2.24
CA ARG A 75 9.63 -9.94 -3.66
C ARG A 75 9.31 -8.65 -4.40
N LEU A 76 8.47 -7.78 -3.83
CA LEU A 76 8.13 -6.49 -4.42
C LEU A 76 9.30 -5.51 -4.42
N MET A 77 10.11 -5.49 -3.36
CA MET A 77 11.35 -4.69 -3.34
C MET A 77 12.31 -5.13 -4.45
N GLU A 78 12.47 -6.43 -4.70
CA GLU A 78 13.31 -6.91 -5.79
C GLU A 78 12.71 -6.57 -7.15
N LEU A 79 11.41 -6.77 -7.32
CA LEU A 79 10.71 -6.45 -8.57
C LEU A 79 10.84 -4.97 -8.94
N THR A 80 10.81 -4.08 -7.95
CA THR A 80 10.92 -2.62 -8.16
C THR A 80 12.34 -2.13 -8.44
N ARG A 81 13.37 -2.98 -8.33
CA ARG A 81 14.74 -2.66 -8.78
C ARG A 81 14.88 -2.73 -10.30
N THR A 82 14.03 -3.53 -10.94
CA THR A 82 14.01 -3.67 -12.39
C THR A 82 13.09 -2.62 -13.01
N PRO A 83 13.49 -1.99 -14.14
CA PRO A 83 12.60 -1.09 -14.86
C PRO A 83 11.32 -1.84 -15.29
N ALA A 84 10.19 -1.18 -15.15
CA ALA A 84 8.91 -1.75 -15.58
C ALA A 84 8.78 -1.69 -17.11
N ALA A 85 8.10 -2.67 -17.70
CA ALA A 85 7.87 -2.71 -19.14
C ALA A 85 6.96 -1.56 -19.63
N THR A 86 6.07 -1.07 -18.77
CA THR A 86 5.17 0.06 -19.07
C THR A 86 5.01 0.98 -17.86
N PRO A 87 4.65 2.26 -18.06
CA PRO A 87 4.33 3.17 -16.97
C PRO A 87 3.20 2.68 -16.06
N PHE A 88 2.21 1.98 -16.64
CA PHE A 88 1.14 1.36 -15.88
C PHE A 88 1.66 0.28 -14.93
N TYR A 89 2.58 -0.59 -15.40
CA TYR A 89 3.20 -1.59 -14.52
C TYR A 89 4.08 -0.97 -13.43
N ALA A 90 4.77 0.14 -13.70
CA ALA A 90 5.50 0.86 -12.67
C ALA A 90 4.54 1.37 -11.57
N TRP A 91 3.39 1.92 -11.99
CA TRP A 91 2.38 2.42 -11.06
C TRP A 91 1.73 1.32 -10.23
N GLU A 92 1.42 0.16 -10.83
CA GLU A 92 0.92 -1.01 -10.11
C GLU A 92 1.93 -1.54 -9.08
N ARG A 93 3.22 -1.63 -9.45
CA ARG A 93 4.30 -2.01 -8.52
C ARG A 93 4.41 -1.03 -7.35
N MET A 94 4.32 0.27 -7.62
CA MET A 94 4.29 1.32 -6.60
C MET A 94 3.09 1.17 -5.65
N ARG A 95 1.88 0.90 -6.18
CA ARG A 95 0.68 0.67 -5.36
C ARG A 95 0.84 -0.58 -4.47
N GLY A 96 1.31 -1.69 -5.04
CA GLY A 96 1.56 -2.91 -4.27
C GLY A 96 2.55 -2.67 -3.12
N LEU A 97 3.61 -1.89 -3.37
CA LEU A 97 4.57 -1.50 -2.34
C LEU A 97 3.93 -0.63 -1.24
N ALA A 98 3.04 0.28 -1.61
CA ALA A 98 2.29 1.11 -0.65
C ALA A 98 1.33 0.29 0.22
N GLU A 99 0.65 -0.72 -0.33
CA GLU A 99 -0.22 -1.62 0.43
C GLU A 99 0.59 -2.45 1.44
N VAL A 100 1.74 -2.97 1.02
CA VAL A 100 2.65 -3.69 1.92
C VAL A 100 3.19 -2.76 3.02
N ALA A 101 3.61 -1.54 2.67
CA ALA A 101 4.05 -0.55 3.64
C ALA A 101 2.97 -0.24 4.68
N GLN A 102 1.70 -0.11 4.26
CA GLN A 102 0.58 0.12 5.17
C GLN A 102 0.40 -1.04 6.16
N ARG A 103 0.47 -2.29 5.68
CA ARG A 103 0.33 -3.48 6.52
C ARG A 103 1.49 -3.63 7.50
N LEU A 104 2.72 -3.41 7.04
CA LEU A 104 3.91 -3.41 7.89
C LEU A 104 3.87 -2.30 8.95
N ALA A 105 3.43 -1.10 8.58
CA ALA A 105 3.25 0.00 9.54
C ALA A 105 2.23 -0.38 10.63
N GLY A 106 1.12 -1.03 10.27
CA GLY A 106 0.16 -1.55 11.25
C GLY A 106 0.75 -2.61 12.18
N LEU A 107 1.62 -3.49 11.68
CA LEU A 107 2.35 -4.46 12.52
C LEU A 107 3.35 -3.78 13.47
N TYR A 108 4.05 -2.76 12.97
CA TYR A 108 4.98 -1.98 13.78
C TYR A 108 4.27 -1.21 14.90
N GLU A 109 3.12 -0.58 14.61
CA GLU A 109 2.28 0.09 15.61
C GLU A 109 1.75 -0.88 16.68
N LEU A 110 1.35 -2.09 16.26
CA LEU A 110 0.86 -3.12 17.19
C LEU A 110 1.97 -3.57 18.17
N ARG A 111 3.21 -3.63 17.71
CA ARG A 111 4.38 -3.96 18.54
C ARG A 111 4.83 -2.78 19.41
N ASN A 112 4.69 -1.55 18.89
CA ASN A 112 5.16 -0.33 19.52
C ASN A 112 3.99 0.64 19.73
N PRO A 113 3.11 0.40 20.71
CA PRO A 113 1.91 1.22 20.91
C PRO A 113 2.24 2.69 21.27
N THR A 114 3.45 2.96 21.77
CA THR A 114 3.97 4.31 22.04
C THR A 114 4.42 5.06 20.79
N ALA A 115 4.62 4.36 19.66
CA ALA A 115 4.99 4.98 18.38
C ALA A 115 3.78 5.60 17.68
N ARG A 116 2.56 5.25 18.07
CA ARG A 116 1.36 5.93 17.60
C ARG A 116 1.37 7.36 18.13
N PRO A 117 1.32 8.40 17.28
CA PRO A 117 1.16 9.75 17.77
C PRO A 117 -0.12 9.77 18.59
N ALA A 118 -0.01 10.12 19.87
CA ALA A 118 -1.16 10.22 20.76
C ALA A 118 -2.25 11.01 20.01
N PRO A 119 -3.51 10.54 19.98
CA PRO A 119 -4.57 11.36 19.44
C PRO A 119 -4.45 12.67 20.21
N THR A 120 -4.11 13.76 19.50
CA THR A 120 -4.02 15.07 20.11
C THR A 120 -5.31 15.20 20.88
N SER A 121 -5.21 15.18 22.21
CA SER A 121 -6.30 15.57 23.08
C SER A 121 -6.40 17.07 22.89
N GLU A 122 -6.82 17.46 21.69
CA GLU A 122 -7.19 18.80 21.37
C GLU A 122 -8.30 19.08 22.38
N PRO A 123 -8.06 19.99 23.33
CA PRO A 123 -9.09 20.34 24.29
C PRO A 123 -10.27 20.76 23.45
N LEU A 124 -11.34 19.95 23.48
CA LEU A 124 -12.60 20.26 22.84
C LEU A 124 -12.87 21.73 23.15
N PRO A 125 -13.04 22.60 22.13
CA PRO A 125 -13.36 23.98 22.40
C PRO A 125 -14.54 23.98 23.36
N PRO A 126 -14.50 24.78 24.45
CA PRO A 126 -15.56 24.78 25.45
C PRO A 126 -16.87 24.88 24.70
N ARG A 127 -17.75 23.87 24.87
CA ARG A 127 -19.08 23.86 24.28
C ARG A 127 -19.73 25.18 24.66
N GLU A 128 -19.75 26.13 23.73
CA GLU A 128 -20.47 27.36 23.94
C GLU A 128 -21.91 26.97 24.29
N PRO A 129 -22.43 27.39 25.45
CA PRO A 129 -23.81 27.10 25.81
C PRO A 129 -24.66 27.67 24.68
N ALA A 130 -25.43 26.79 24.03
CA ALA A 130 -26.24 27.05 22.85
C ALA A 130 -26.75 28.50 22.83
N SER A 131 -25.97 29.37 22.18
CA SER A 131 -26.33 30.77 22.06
C SER A 131 -27.57 30.77 21.20
N ARG A 132 -28.70 31.11 21.84
CA ARG A 132 -30.04 31.18 21.26
C ARG A 132 -29.91 31.85 19.90
N ARG A 133 -29.92 31.06 18.83
CA ARG A 133 -29.97 31.60 17.47
C ARG A 133 -31.24 32.45 17.42
N PRO A 134 -31.15 33.76 17.16
CA PRO A 134 -32.34 34.56 16.93
C PRO A 134 -33.07 33.94 15.74
N MET A 135 -34.37 33.69 15.91
CA MET A 135 -35.26 33.27 14.83
C MET A 135 -35.06 34.20 13.64
N ARG A 136 -34.38 33.71 12.61
CA ARG A 136 -34.39 34.37 11.30
C ARG A 136 -35.82 34.28 10.79
N ARG A 137 -36.46 35.45 10.66
CA ARG A 137 -37.74 35.63 9.99
C ARG A 137 -37.74 34.86 8.65
N PRO A 138 -38.85 34.21 8.29
CA PRO A 138 -38.97 33.55 7.00
C PRO A 138 -38.86 34.60 5.89
N PRO A 139 -38.13 34.31 4.79
CA PRO A 139 -38.16 35.16 3.62
C PRO A 139 -39.56 35.12 3.00
N ARG A 140 -40.19 36.30 2.89
CA ARG A 140 -41.39 36.50 2.08
C ARG A 140 -41.07 36.17 0.63
N GLY A 141 -41.79 35.18 0.11
CA GLY A 141 -42.25 35.06 -1.27
C GLY A 141 -41.24 35.37 -2.37
N ARG A 142 -40.70 34.31 -2.97
CA ARG A 142 -40.49 34.31 -4.43
C ARG A 142 -41.12 33.04 -4.99
N MET A 143 -42.24 33.25 -5.69
CA MET A 143 -42.86 32.25 -6.54
C MET A 143 -41.82 31.82 -7.59
N PHE A 144 -41.43 30.55 -7.55
CA PHE A 144 -40.75 29.93 -8.67
C PHE A 144 -41.83 29.41 -9.62
N VAL A 145 -41.92 30.07 -10.77
CA VAL A 145 -42.66 29.59 -11.93
C VAL A 145 -41.87 28.42 -12.51
N ALA A 146 -42.51 27.27 -12.62
CA ALA A 146 -41.96 26.12 -13.33
C ALA A 146 -42.10 26.35 -14.84
N PRO A 147 -41.02 26.26 -15.64
CA PRO A 147 -41.16 26.03 -17.06
C PRO A 147 -41.33 24.53 -17.32
N ALA A 148 -42.32 24.25 -18.16
CA ALA A 148 -42.72 22.94 -18.64
C ALA A 148 -41.60 22.24 -19.44
N SER A 149 -41.58 20.91 -19.28
CA SER A 149 -41.49 19.90 -20.34
C SER A 149 -40.70 20.27 -21.60
N THR A 150 -39.59 19.58 -21.85
CA THR A 150 -39.30 19.05 -23.18
C THR A 150 -38.53 17.75 -23.00
N GLY A 151 -39.14 16.65 -23.41
CA GLY A 151 -38.53 15.33 -23.38
C GLY A 151 -37.48 15.21 -24.47
N GLU A 152 -36.34 14.63 -24.12
CA GLU A 152 -35.46 13.94 -25.04
C GLU A 152 -34.93 12.69 -24.35
N ARG A 153 -35.53 11.55 -24.68
CA ARG A 153 -34.80 10.27 -24.70
C ARG A 153 -33.94 10.30 -25.97
N PRO A 154 -32.68 9.89 -25.90
CA PRO A 154 -32.32 8.86 -26.86
C PRO A 154 -31.29 7.82 -26.36
N THR A 155 -31.42 6.66 -27.00
CA THR A 155 -30.41 5.62 -27.24
C THR A 155 -29.90 4.78 -26.08
N GLN A 156 -30.60 3.65 -25.86
CA GLN A 156 -29.94 2.43 -25.42
C GLN A 156 -28.92 2.03 -26.49
N VAL A 157 -27.64 2.02 -26.12
CA VAL A 157 -26.61 1.38 -26.92
C VAL A 157 -26.72 -0.11 -26.67
N LEU A 158 -27.34 -0.78 -27.62
CA LEU A 158 -27.30 -2.21 -27.83
C LEU A 158 -25.85 -2.56 -28.21
N LEU A 159 -25.02 -3.00 -27.25
CA LEU A 159 -23.75 -3.63 -27.57
C LEU A 159 -23.92 -5.16 -27.47
N GLU A 160 -24.28 -5.67 -28.65
CA GLU A 160 -23.97 -6.96 -29.25
C GLU A 160 -23.09 -7.90 -28.40
N GLN A 161 -23.69 -9.03 -28.04
CA GLN A 161 -23.00 -10.23 -27.55
C GLN A 161 -22.16 -10.81 -28.69
N ALA A 162 -20.84 -10.73 -28.55
CA ALA A 162 -19.94 -11.58 -29.33
C ALA A 162 -19.79 -12.92 -28.60
N GLU A 163 -20.66 -13.85 -28.98
CA GLU A 163 -20.51 -15.29 -28.76
C GLU A 163 -19.29 -15.77 -29.54
N ALA A 164 -18.24 -16.22 -28.83
CA ALA A 164 -17.12 -16.92 -29.44
C ALA A 164 -17.16 -18.39 -28.98
N PRO A 165 -17.05 -19.35 -29.93
CA PRO A 165 -17.30 -20.76 -29.67
C PRO A 165 -16.16 -21.43 -28.89
N ALA A 166 -16.58 -22.46 -28.16
CA ALA A 166 -15.72 -23.44 -27.52
C ALA A 166 -14.80 -24.13 -28.54
N GLU A 167 -13.50 -24.14 -28.24
CA GLU A 167 -12.64 -25.25 -28.66
C GLU A 167 -12.06 -25.97 -27.44
N SER A 168 -12.39 -27.25 -27.43
CA SER A 168 -11.94 -28.30 -26.54
C SER A 168 -10.54 -28.77 -26.95
N GLY A 169 -9.67 -28.99 -25.96
CA GLY A 169 -8.37 -29.63 -26.15
C GLY A 169 -7.63 -29.72 -24.82
N HIS A 170 -8.03 -30.63 -23.91
CA HIS A 170 -7.34 -31.92 -23.73
C HIS A 170 -5.83 -31.84 -23.98
N GLN A 171 -5.01 -31.77 -22.91
CA GLN A 171 -4.20 -32.92 -22.46
C GLN A 171 -3.24 -32.56 -21.31
N LYS A 172 -3.44 -33.30 -20.22
CA LYS A 172 -2.47 -33.79 -19.23
C LYS A 172 -0.99 -33.65 -19.64
N SER A 173 -0.19 -33.00 -18.80
CA SER A 173 1.17 -33.48 -18.45
C SER A 173 1.67 -32.79 -17.18
N SER A 174 1.55 -33.53 -16.08
CA SER A 174 2.24 -33.30 -14.82
C SER A 174 3.71 -33.78 -14.91
N PRO A 175 4.57 -33.46 -13.91
CA PRO A 175 5.98 -33.14 -14.11
C PRO A 175 6.92 -34.34 -14.07
N ARG A 176 8.05 -34.26 -14.79
CA ARG A 176 9.20 -35.13 -14.56
C ARG A 176 10.20 -34.44 -13.64
N LEU A 177 10.26 -34.94 -12.40
CA LEU A 177 11.41 -34.84 -11.52
C LEU A 177 12.63 -35.46 -12.23
N ALA A 178 13.68 -34.67 -12.43
CA ALA A 178 15.00 -35.19 -12.73
C ALA A 178 15.88 -34.90 -11.50
N ALA A 179 16.13 -35.98 -10.76
CA ALA A 179 17.13 -36.05 -9.72
C ALA A 179 18.51 -35.80 -10.34
N CYS A 180 19.26 -34.85 -9.80
CA CYS A 180 20.72 -34.83 -9.92
C CYS A 180 21.28 -35.32 -8.59
N GLU A 181 21.35 -36.65 -8.45
CA GLU A 181 22.29 -37.30 -7.55
C GLU A 181 23.70 -37.08 -8.12
N GLY A 182 24.51 -36.32 -7.40
CA GLY A 182 25.92 -36.06 -7.70
C GLY A 182 26.76 -36.43 -6.48
N GLN A 183 26.93 -37.73 -6.30
CA GLN A 183 27.81 -38.38 -5.33
C GLN A 183 29.25 -37.87 -5.50
N GLY A 184 29.83 -37.34 -4.42
CA GLY A 184 31.21 -36.87 -4.37
C GLY A 184 31.85 -37.26 -3.05
N ASP A 185 31.92 -38.58 -2.82
CA ASP A 185 32.71 -39.21 -1.76
C ASP A 185 34.20 -38.98 -2.05
N ARG A 186 34.88 -38.21 -1.20
CA ARG A 186 36.35 -38.18 -1.17
C ARG A 186 36.86 -37.80 0.22
N GLU A 187 36.96 -38.80 1.08
CA GLU A 187 37.82 -38.79 2.27
C GLU A 187 39.22 -39.38 1.91
N PRO A 188 40.23 -39.45 2.82
CA PRO A 188 41.44 -38.63 2.70
C PRO A 188 42.74 -39.46 2.61
N SER A 189 43.87 -38.77 2.47
CA SER A 189 45.20 -39.23 2.88
C SER A 189 46.02 -38.05 3.36
#